data_AF-A0A170X8I9-F1
#
_entry.id   AF-A0A170X8I9-F1
#
_cell.length_a   1.000
_cell.length_b   1.000
_cell.length_c   1.000
_cell.angle_alpha   90.00
_cell.angle_beta   90.00
_cell.angle_gamma   90.00
#
_symmetry.space_group_name_H-M   'P 1'
#
loop_
_entity.id
_entity.type
_entity.pdbx_description
1 polymer ?
#
loop_
_entity_poly.entity_id
_entity_poly.type
_entity_poly.pdbx_seq_one_letter_code
_entity_poly.pdbx_strand_id
1 'polypeptide(L)'
;SEIYVPPKEKKFKGYFKIARHYGWALNQTFFVYNFSTAIIIEDDLDISADIFSYFLATLPLLHQDPTLWCVSAWNDNGKIDLIDTDSPDLLHRTDFFPGLGWMLTKNIWKELAPKWPSSYWDDWIRQPEQRKGRACIRPEVSRTKTFGKIGVSNGLFYEKHLKYIHLNDKYVEFT
;
A
#
# COMPACT_ATOMS: atom_id res chain seq x y z
N SER A 1 -21.89 1.36 -14.21
CA SER A 1 -23.13 1.24 -13.42
C SER A 1 -23.04 2.08 -12.16
N GLU A 2 -24.18 2.57 -11.68
CA GLU A 2 -24.29 3.23 -10.37
C GLU A 2 -23.93 2.25 -9.25
N ILE A 3 -23.23 2.74 -8.23
CA ILE A 3 -22.86 1.96 -7.05
C ILE A 3 -23.87 2.25 -5.94
N TYR A 4 -24.36 1.22 -5.28
CA TYR A 4 -25.20 1.41 -4.10
C TYR A 4 -24.35 2.05 -2.99
N VAL A 5 -24.83 3.16 -2.45
CA VAL A 5 -24.22 3.86 -1.31
C VAL A 5 -25.32 4.07 -0.27
N PRO A 6 -25.11 3.68 0.99
CA PRO A 6 -26.07 3.94 2.06
C PRO A 6 -26.45 5.42 2.11
N PRO A 7 -27.72 5.78 2.37
CA PRO A 7 -28.17 7.18 2.36
C PRO A 7 -27.35 8.11 3.28
N LYS A 8 -26.87 7.58 4.41
CA LYS A 8 -26.03 8.32 5.38
C LYS A 8 -24.60 8.59 4.88
N GLU A 9 -24.15 7.85 3.86
CA GLU A 9 -22.77 7.91 3.34
C GLU A 9 -22.68 8.50 1.93
N LYS A 10 -23.74 9.16 1.44
CA LYS A 10 -23.73 9.75 0.08
C LYS A 10 -22.53 10.65 -0.19
N LYS A 11 -22.04 11.39 0.82
CA LYS A 11 -20.84 12.25 0.72
C LYS A 11 -19.55 11.45 0.47
N PHE A 12 -19.53 10.16 0.79
CA PHE A 12 -18.37 9.28 0.70
C PHE A 12 -18.42 8.34 -0.51
N LYS A 13 -19.28 8.62 -1.50
CA LYS A 13 -19.40 7.83 -2.75
C LYS A 13 -18.06 7.55 -3.44
N GLY A 14 -17.06 8.43 -3.28
CA GLY A 14 -15.70 8.22 -3.79
C GLY A 14 -15.04 6.96 -3.24
N TYR A 15 -15.12 6.70 -1.92
CA TYR A 15 -14.53 5.52 -1.28
C TYR A 15 -15.16 4.21 -1.77
N PHE A 16 -16.46 4.22 -2.08
CA PHE A 16 -17.14 3.07 -2.68
C PHE A 16 -16.63 2.79 -4.10
N LYS A 17 -16.41 3.86 -4.89
CA LYS A 17 -15.86 3.72 -6.23
C LYS A 17 -14.42 3.20 -6.19
N ILE A 18 -13.59 3.68 -5.27
CA ILE A 18 -12.21 3.22 -5.07
C ILE A 18 -12.21 1.72 -4.72
N ALA A 19 -12.96 1.30 -3.71
CA ALA A 19 -13.01 -0.11 -3.31
C ALA A 19 -13.45 -1.02 -4.46
N ARG A 20 -14.48 -0.62 -5.23
CA ARG A 20 -14.89 -1.35 -6.43
C ARG A 20 -13.78 -1.41 -7.49
N HIS A 21 -13.07 -0.31 -7.71
CA HIS A 21 -11.99 -0.25 -8.70
C HIS A 21 -10.84 -1.20 -8.33
N TYR A 22 -10.38 -1.14 -7.07
CA TYR A 22 -9.38 -2.06 -6.53
C TYR A 22 -9.81 -3.53 -6.70
N GLY A 23 -11.04 -3.87 -6.29
CA GLY A 23 -11.54 -5.23 -6.42
C GLY A 23 -11.60 -5.74 -7.86
N TRP A 24 -12.01 -4.88 -8.81
CA TRP A 24 -11.99 -5.23 -10.23
C TRP A 24 -10.56 -5.40 -10.77
N ALA A 25 -9.68 -4.44 -10.51
CA ALA A 25 -8.32 -4.45 -11.01
C ALA A 25 -7.52 -5.66 -10.49
N LEU A 26 -7.63 -5.95 -9.20
CA LEU A 26 -6.96 -7.11 -8.59
C LEU A 26 -7.54 -8.44 -9.10
N ASN A 27 -8.85 -8.52 -9.37
CA ASN A 27 -9.43 -9.68 -10.05
C ASN A 27 -8.88 -9.84 -11.48
N GLN A 28 -8.72 -8.75 -12.24
CA GLN A 28 -8.07 -8.83 -13.55
C GLN A 28 -6.64 -9.36 -13.41
N THR A 29 -5.84 -8.74 -12.56
CA THR A 29 -4.42 -9.11 -12.36
C THR A 29 -4.23 -10.57 -11.93
N PHE A 30 -4.99 -11.01 -10.93
CA PHE A 30 -4.75 -12.32 -10.31
C PHE A 30 -5.59 -13.45 -10.89
N PHE A 31 -6.83 -13.21 -11.32
CA PHE A 31 -7.71 -14.27 -11.81
C PHE A 31 -7.79 -14.34 -13.33
N VAL A 32 -7.65 -13.22 -14.04
CA VAL A 32 -7.67 -13.19 -15.51
C VAL A 32 -6.25 -13.33 -16.08
N TYR A 33 -5.34 -12.41 -15.73
CA TYR A 33 -3.95 -12.43 -16.20
C TYR A 33 -3.06 -13.44 -15.48
N ASN A 34 -3.56 -14.02 -14.38
CA ASN A 34 -2.91 -15.10 -13.66
C ASN A 34 -1.49 -14.79 -13.14
N PHE A 35 -1.20 -13.53 -12.81
CA PHE A 35 0.04 -13.18 -12.11
C PHE A 35 0.05 -13.78 -10.70
N SER A 36 1.24 -14.09 -10.18
CA SER A 36 1.43 -14.62 -8.82
C SER A 36 1.57 -13.51 -7.76
N THR A 37 2.03 -12.34 -8.18
CA THR A 37 2.36 -11.19 -7.34
C THR A 37 2.01 -9.92 -8.12
N ALA A 38 1.63 -8.86 -7.41
CA ALA A 38 1.45 -7.53 -7.98
C ALA A 38 2.04 -6.47 -7.05
N ILE A 39 2.53 -5.38 -7.64
CA ILE A 39 2.87 -4.14 -6.94
C ILE A 39 1.77 -3.13 -7.31
N ILE A 40 1.19 -2.48 -6.32
CA ILE A 40 0.10 -1.53 -6.46
C ILE A 40 0.62 -0.13 -6.15
N ILE A 41 0.57 0.75 -7.14
CA ILE A 41 0.96 2.16 -7.08
C ILE A 41 -0.28 2.99 -7.46
N GLU A 42 -0.66 3.96 -6.63
CA GLU A 42 -1.70 4.94 -6.97
C GLU A 42 -1.13 6.00 -7.94
N ASP A 43 -2.00 6.67 -8.69
CA ASP A 43 -1.61 7.61 -9.75
C ASP A 43 -1.00 8.92 -9.23
N ASP A 44 -1.05 9.15 -7.93
CA ASP A 44 -0.54 10.34 -7.25
C ASP A 44 0.77 10.09 -6.48
N LEU A 45 1.50 9.00 -6.78
CA LEU A 45 2.76 8.63 -6.15
C LEU A 45 3.96 8.81 -7.09
N ASP A 46 4.93 9.57 -6.64
CA ASP A 46 6.31 9.50 -7.13
C ASP A 46 7.00 8.27 -6.53
N ILE A 47 7.94 7.67 -7.29
CA ILE A 47 8.71 6.49 -6.90
C ILE A 47 10.21 6.81 -6.86
N SER A 48 10.97 6.19 -5.97
CA SER A 48 12.42 6.29 -5.92
C SER A 48 13.08 5.42 -7.01
N ALA A 49 14.34 5.73 -7.33
CA ALA A 49 15.09 5.00 -8.36
C ALA A 49 15.33 3.51 -8.02
N ASP A 50 15.31 3.15 -6.74
CA ASP A 50 15.58 1.80 -6.22
C ASP A 50 14.32 0.97 -5.94
N ILE A 51 13.11 1.48 -6.20
CA ILE A 51 11.85 0.81 -5.80
C ILE A 51 11.72 -0.63 -6.35
N PHE A 52 12.19 -0.88 -7.57
CA PHE A 52 12.15 -2.20 -8.18
C PHE A 52 13.20 -3.15 -7.59
N SER A 53 14.40 -2.65 -7.25
CA SER A 53 15.42 -3.42 -6.53
C SER A 53 14.89 -3.82 -5.14
N TYR A 54 14.27 -2.88 -4.43
CA TYR A 54 13.61 -3.11 -3.15
C TYR A 54 12.53 -4.21 -3.21
N PHE A 55 11.57 -4.12 -4.14
CA PHE A 55 10.53 -5.15 -4.25
C PHE A 55 11.08 -6.50 -4.73
N LEU A 56 12.06 -6.50 -5.64
CA LEU A 56 12.67 -7.74 -6.13
C LEU A 56 13.39 -8.49 -5.02
N ALA A 57 14.18 -7.80 -4.19
CA ALA A 57 14.91 -8.40 -3.08
C ALA A 57 14.01 -8.86 -1.92
N THR A 58 12.88 -8.18 -1.68
CA THR A 58 11.93 -8.54 -0.60
C THR A 58 10.87 -9.56 -1.01
N LEU A 59 10.72 -9.83 -2.31
CA LEU A 59 9.77 -10.81 -2.83
C LEU A 59 10.00 -12.24 -2.28
N PRO A 60 11.23 -12.78 -2.19
CA PRO A 60 11.46 -14.08 -1.58
C PRO A 60 11.01 -14.14 -0.12
N LEU A 61 11.23 -13.07 0.65
CA LEU A 61 10.80 -12.99 2.05
C LEU A 61 9.27 -13.07 2.16
N LEU A 62 8.55 -12.33 1.30
CA LEU A 62 7.08 -12.33 1.26
C LEU A 62 6.51 -13.72 0.91
N HIS A 63 7.20 -14.51 0.08
CA HIS A 63 6.75 -15.87 -0.26
C HIS A 63 7.11 -16.92 0.79
N GLN A 64 8.25 -16.77 1.46
CA GLN A 64 8.77 -17.77 2.39
C GLN A 64 8.23 -17.61 3.82
N ASP A 65 7.96 -16.38 4.25
CA ASP A 65 7.50 -16.10 5.61
C ASP A 65 5.97 -15.93 5.67
N PRO A 66 5.20 -16.91 6.19
CA PRO A 66 3.75 -16.82 6.29
C PRO A 66 3.26 -15.78 7.31
N THR A 67 4.15 -15.23 8.13
CA THR A 67 3.84 -14.13 9.05
C THR A 67 3.89 -12.77 8.36
N LEU A 68 4.35 -12.71 7.11
CA LEU A 68 4.25 -11.53 6.25
C LEU A 68 3.05 -11.66 5.31
N TRP A 69 2.49 -10.51 4.93
CA TRP A 69 1.39 -10.48 3.94
C TRP A 69 1.50 -9.33 2.94
N CYS A 70 2.39 -8.36 3.17
CA CYS A 70 2.73 -7.35 2.19
C CYS A 70 4.16 -6.82 2.34
N VAL A 71 4.63 -6.13 1.32
CA VAL A 71 5.79 -5.23 1.39
C VAL A 71 5.30 -3.85 1.00
N SER A 72 5.54 -2.84 1.82
CA SER A 72 5.19 -1.45 1.57
C SER A 72 6.44 -0.64 1.25
N ALA A 73 6.35 0.29 0.30
CA ALA A 73 7.35 1.30 -0.01
C ALA A 73 7.26 2.51 0.95
N TRP A 74 6.25 2.55 1.82
CA TRP A 74 5.93 3.71 2.64
C TRP A 74 6.30 3.51 4.12
N ASN A 75 6.97 4.51 4.69
CA ASN A 75 7.11 4.70 6.13
C ASN A 75 6.13 5.79 6.61
N ASP A 76 5.13 5.41 7.42
CA ASP A 76 4.12 6.33 7.97
C ASP A 76 4.72 7.49 8.78
N ASN A 77 5.92 7.31 9.36
CA ASN A 77 6.64 8.33 10.10
C ASN A 77 7.92 8.78 9.38
N GLY A 78 8.00 8.59 8.07
CA GLY A 78 9.17 8.88 7.23
C GLY A 78 9.46 10.38 6.99
N LYS A 79 9.21 11.25 7.97
CA LYS A 79 9.59 12.67 7.89
C LYS A 79 11.09 12.80 8.10
N ILE A 80 11.73 13.73 7.39
CA ILE A 80 13.20 13.85 7.36
C ILE A 80 13.86 13.91 8.75
N ASP A 81 13.25 14.59 9.72
CA ASP A 81 13.79 14.73 11.08
C ASP A 81 13.56 13.51 11.98
N LEU A 82 12.85 12.49 11.49
CA LEU A 82 12.44 11.29 12.25
C LEU A 82 13.06 9.99 11.71
N ILE A 83 13.87 10.08 10.66
CA ILE A 83 14.49 8.93 10.00
C ILE A 83 15.99 9.07 9.93
N ASP A 84 16.66 7.93 9.82
CA ASP A 84 18.09 7.89 9.48
C ASP A 84 18.28 7.83 7.95
N THR A 85 18.60 8.97 7.33
CA THR A 85 18.86 9.04 5.88
C THR A 85 20.22 8.48 5.48
N ASP A 86 21.10 8.15 6.42
CA ASP A 86 22.38 7.49 6.16
C ASP A 86 22.27 5.95 6.19
N SER A 87 21.12 5.43 6.61
CA SER A 87 20.78 4.00 6.57
C SER A 87 19.62 3.69 5.60
N PRO A 88 19.72 4.03 4.29
CA PRO A 88 18.61 3.86 3.35
C PRO A 88 18.25 2.39 3.10
N ASP A 89 19.16 1.46 3.35
CA ASP A 89 18.98 0.01 3.24
C ASP A 89 18.28 -0.62 4.46
N LEU A 90 18.11 0.11 5.57
CA LEU A 90 17.44 -0.40 6.76
C LEU A 90 15.94 -0.66 6.52
N LEU A 91 15.51 -1.89 6.81
CA LEU A 91 14.12 -2.33 6.69
C LEU A 91 13.56 -2.77 8.05
N HIS A 92 12.24 -2.68 8.18
CA HIS A 92 11.51 -3.01 9.41
C HIS A 92 10.28 -3.87 9.10
N ARG A 93 9.78 -4.55 10.13
CA ARG A 93 8.43 -5.12 10.13
C ARG A 93 7.46 -4.14 10.78
N THR A 94 6.24 -4.06 10.26
CA THR A 94 5.16 -3.26 10.83
C THR A 94 3.85 -4.05 10.89
N ASP A 95 3.13 -3.90 12.00
CA ASP A 95 1.76 -4.41 12.14
C ASP A 95 0.72 -3.50 11.48
N PHE A 96 1.06 -2.23 11.24
CA PHE A 96 0.19 -1.30 10.56
C PHE A 96 0.36 -1.44 9.05
N PHE A 97 -0.74 -1.69 8.32
CA PHE A 97 -0.74 -1.72 6.86
C PHE A 97 -0.62 -0.32 6.27
N PRO A 98 0.50 0.04 5.62
CA PRO A 98 0.71 1.41 5.15
C PRO A 98 0.06 1.68 3.78
N GLY A 99 0.04 0.68 2.88
CA GLY A 99 -0.36 0.89 1.49
C GLY A 99 0.68 1.69 0.70
N LEU A 100 0.24 2.73 -0.01
CA LEU A 100 1.08 3.77 -0.64
C LEU A 100 2.33 3.23 -1.38
N GLY A 101 2.09 2.34 -2.34
CA GLY A 101 3.13 1.59 -3.03
C GLY A 101 3.40 0.26 -2.33
N TRP A 102 2.66 -0.79 -2.66
CA TRP A 102 2.74 -2.04 -1.90
C TRP A 102 2.60 -3.29 -2.76
N MET A 103 3.28 -4.35 -2.35
CA MET A 103 3.33 -5.64 -3.01
C MET A 103 2.52 -6.68 -2.24
N LEU A 104 1.71 -7.46 -2.96
CA LEU A 104 0.93 -8.58 -2.42
C LEU A 104 0.98 -9.81 -3.33
N THR A 105 0.70 -10.98 -2.76
CA THR A 105 0.61 -12.24 -3.50
C THR A 105 -0.82 -12.60 -3.87
N LYS A 106 -0.97 -13.45 -4.88
CA LYS A 106 -2.25 -14.03 -5.31
C LYS A 106 -2.96 -14.79 -4.19
N ASN A 107 -2.22 -15.41 -3.27
CA ASN A 107 -2.81 -16.12 -2.14
C ASN A 107 -3.50 -15.18 -1.15
N ILE A 108 -2.89 -14.03 -0.87
CA ILE A 108 -3.52 -12.96 -0.09
C ILE A 108 -4.77 -12.45 -0.80
N TRP A 109 -4.70 -12.20 -2.11
CA TRP A 109 -5.89 -11.75 -2.85
C TRP A 109 -7.02 -12.80 -2.84
N LYS A 110 -6.71 -14.09 -3.02
CA LYS A 110 -7.71 -15.18 -2.90
C LYS A 110 -8.41 -15.20 -1.54
N GLU A 111 -7.70 -14.85 -0.47
CA GLU A 111 -8.29 -14.75 0.87
C GLU A 111 -9.22 -13.53 1.00
N LEU A 112 -8.83 -12.38 0.43
CA LEU A 112 -9.52 -11.11 0.63
C LEU A 112 -10.70 -10.92 -0.35
N ALA A 113 -10.57 -11.35 -1.60
CA ALA A 113 -11.54 -11.09 -2.67
C ALA A 113 -12.98 -11.54 -2.33
N PRO A 114 -13.23 -12.72 -1.73
CA PRO A 114 -14.60 -13.15 -1.42
C PRO A 114 -15.30 -12.30 -0.36
N LYS A 115 -14.52 -11.58 0.45
CA LYS A 115 -15.00 -10.74 1.56
C LYS A 115 -14.66 -9.27 1.36
N TRP A 116 -14.29 -8.87 0.14
CA TRP A 116 -13.84 -7.53 -0.17
C TRP A 116 -14.93 -6.49 0.18
N PRO A 117 -14.57 -5.39 0.86
CA PRO A 117 -15.55 -4.46 1.38
C PRO A 117 -16.10 -3.56 0.27
N SER A 118 -17.28 -2.99 0.52
CA SER A 118 -17.90 -2.04 -0.41
C SER A 118 -17.23 -0.67 -0.43
N SER A 119 -16.45 -0.31 0.59
CA SER A 119 -15.78 0.99 0.80
C SER A 119 -14.64 0.86 1.81
N TYR A 120 -13.84 1.94 2.00
CA TYR A 120 -12.77 2.06 3.01
C TYR A 120 -11.86 0.81 3.09
N TRP A 121 -11.41 0.35 1.93
CA TRP A 121 -10.75 -0.95 1.80
C TRP A 121 -9.46 -1.06 2.61
N ASP A 122 -8.73 0.04 2.75
CA ASP A 122 -7.48 0.14 3.48
C ASP A 122 -7.68 0.14 4.99
N ASP A 123 -8.73 0.76 5.51
CA ASP A 123 -9.08 0.62 6.93
C ASP A 123 -9.64 -0.77 7.23
N TRP A 124 -10.43 -1.34 6.34
CA TRP A 124 -10.94 -2.70 6.47
C TRP A 124 -9.81 -3.73 6.50
N ILE A 125 -8.78 -3.60 5.66
CA ILE A 125 -7.68 -4.56 5.60
C ILE A 125 -6.78 -4.50 6.84
N ARG A 126 -6.76 -3.36 7.55
CA ARG A 126 -6.07 -3.17 8.83
C ARG A 126 -6.74 -3.90 10.00
N GLN A 127 -8.02 -4.25 9.87
CA GLN A 127 -8.77 -4.92 10.93
C GLN A 127 -8.17 -6.31 11.26
N PRO A 128 -8.22 -6.76 12.54
CA PRO A 128 -7.64 -8.03 12.95
C PRO A 128 -8.14 -9.25 12.17
N GLU A 129 -9.40 -9.24 11.72
CA GLU A 129 -10.06 -10.32 10.96
C GLU A 129 -9.45 -10.52 9.57
N GLN A 130 -8.88 -9.46 9.00
CA GLN A 130 -8.15 -9.45 7.73
C GLN A 130 -6.66 -9.64 7.98
N ARG A 131 -6.08 -8.82 8.86
CA ARG A 131 -4.64 -8.82 9.12
C ARG A 131 -4.14 -10.14 9.69
N LYS A 132 -4.92 -10.77 10.58
CA LYS A 132 -4.61 -12.06 11.23
C LYS A 132 -3.23 -12.10 11.89
N GLY A 133 -2.81 -10.99 12.51
CA GLY A 133 -1.51 -10.89 13.17
C GLY A 133 -0.30 -10.86 12.23
N ARG A 134 -0.50 -10.82 10.90
CA ARG A 134 0.59 -10.73 9.93
C ARG A 134 1.12 -9.30 9.84
N ALA A 135 2.38 -9.18 9.45
CA ALA A 135 3.08 -7.91 9.31
C ALA A 135 3.39 -7.60 7.84
N CYS A 136 3.77 -6.36 7.57
CA CYS A 136 4.41 -5.98 6.32
C CYS A 136 5.87 -5.59 6.54
N ILE A 137 6.68 -5.73 5.50
CA ILE A 137 7.98 -5.06 5.45
C ILE A 137 7.75 -3.60 5.07
N ARG A 138 8.45 -2.67 5.73
CA ARG A 138 8.50 -1.24 5.38
C ARG A 138 9.94 -0.74 5.47
N PRO A 139 10.35 0.26 4.68
CA PRO A 139 11.70 0.80 4.76
C PRO A 139 11.86 1.85 5.87
N GLU A 140 13.11 2.17 6.22
CA GLU A 140 13.43 3.36 7.00
C GLU A 140 13.15 4.64 6.20
N VAL A 141 13.71 4.74 5.00
CA VAL A 141 13.45 5.83 4.05
C VAL A 141 12.43 5.38 2.99
N SER A 142 11.33 6.11 2.82
CA SER A 142 10.25 5.72 1.90
C SER A 142 10.72 5.67 0.43
N ARG A 143 10.22 4.70 -0.31
CA ARG A 143 10.43 4.49 -1.77
C ARG A 143 9.32 5.13 -2.61
N THR A 144 8.32 5.71 -1.95
CA THR A 144 7.21 6.43 -2.56
C THR A 144 6.94 7.74 -1.83
N LYS A 145 6.41 8.73 -2.56
CA LYS A 145 5.96 10.02 -2.03
C LYS A 145 4.70 10.46 -2.75
N THR A 146 3.65 10.84 -2.01
CA THR A 146 2.44 11.37 -2.65
C THR A 146 2.60 12.85 -3.02
N PHE A 147 2.08 13.21 -4.19
CA PHE A 147 1.86 14.60 -4.62
C PHE A 147 0.35 14.94 -4.73
N GLY A 148 -0.53 14.02 -4.34
CA GLY A 148 -1.99 14.12 -4.44
C GLY A 148 -2.62 15.07 -3.43
N LYS A 149 -2.49 16.38 -3.67
CA LYS A 149 -3.15 17.40 -2.83
C LYS A 149 -4.68 17.37 -2.94
N ILE A 150 -5.21 17.08 -4.12
CA ILE A 150 -6.65 17.04 -4.41
C ILE A 150 -7.02 15.60 -4.71
N GLY A 151 -7.90 15.03 -3.89
CA GLY A 151 -8.36 13.65 -4.03
C GLY A 151 -9.66 13.41 -3.29
N VAL A 152 -10.07 12.15 -3.17
CA VAL A 152 -11.35 11.75 -2.56
C VAL A 152 -11.47 12.19 -1.08
N SER A 153 -10.36 12.37 -0.39
CA SER A 153 -10.30 12.74 1.04
C SER A 153 -10.31 14.26 1.32
N ASN A 154 -10.43 15.11 0.29
CA ASN A 154 -10.36 16.58 0.41
C ASN A 154 -9.04 17.12 1.02
N GLY A 155 -7.93 16.38 0.95
CA GLY A 155 -6.57 16.90 1.16
C GLY A 155 -6.17 17.25 2.62
N LEU A 156 -7.06 17.12 3.61
CA LEU A 156 -6.76 17.51 4.99
C LEU A 156 -5.55 16.74 5.59
N PHE A 157 -5.47 15.44 5.31
CA PHE A 157 -4.37 14.60 5.80
C PHE A 157 -3.08 14.78 4.99
N TYR A 158 -3.21 15.11 3.69
CA TYR A 158 -2.07 15.45 2.84
C TYR A 158 -1.31 16.67 3.36
N GLU A 159 -2.03 17.75 3.67
CA GLU A 159 -1.43 19.02 4.08
C GLU A 159 -0.75 18.97 5.46
N LYS A 160 -1.22 18.10 6.36
CA LYS A 160 -0.70 17.99 7.72
C LYS A 160 0.38 16.92 7.89
N HIS A 161 0.35 15.88 7.06
CA HIS A 161 1.18 14.70 7.27
C HIS A 161 1.85 14.18 6.01
N LEU A 162 1.08 13.72 5.01
CA LEU A 162 1.63 12.91 3.91
C LEU A 162 2.68 13.64 3.07
N LYS A 163 2.49 14.94 2.80
CA LYS A 163 3.42 15.71 1.95
C LYS A 163 4.84 15.82 2.51
N TYR A 164 5.00 15.57 3.82
CA TYR A 164 6.27 15.68 4.54
C TYR A 164 7.07 14.38 4.56
N ILE A 165 6.53 13.28 4.03
CA ILE A 165 7.28 12.04 3.92
C ILE A 165 8.39 12.22 2.89
N HIS A 166 9.60 11.84 3.29
CA HIS A 166 10.81 11.97 2.51
C HIS A 166 10.92 10.80 1.52
N LEU A 167 11.17 11.14 0.24
CA LEU A 167 11.42 10.16 -0.81
C LEU A 167 12.92 9.87 -0.83
N ASN A 168 13.28 8.58 -0.84
CA ASN A 168 14.67 8.15 -0.95
C ASN A 168 15.32 8.67 -2.25
N ASP A 169 16.48 9.31 -2.12
CA ASP A 169 17.29 9.82 -3.22
C ASP A 169 18.65 9.09 -3.36
N LYS A 170 18.98 8.18 -2.44
CA LYS A 170 20.18 7.33 -2.46
C LYS A 170 19.83 5.94 -3.01
N TYR A 171 20.35 5.58 -4.19
CA TYR A 171 20.11 4.24 -4.74
C TYR A 171 20.72 3.15 -3.83
N VAL A 172 19.91 2.14 -3.50
CA VAL A 172 20.34 0.94 -2.75
C VAL A 172 20.17 -0.27 -3.66
N GLU A 173 21.25 -1.03 -3.84
CA GLU A 173 21.21 -2.33 -4.52
C GLU A 173 20.87 -3.41 -3.49
N PHE A 174 19.59 -3.77 -3.37
CA PHE A 174 19.13 -4.79 -2.42
C PHE A 174 19.32 -6.23 -2.91
N THR A 175 19.57 -6.42 -4.21
CA THR A 175 19.72 -7.72 -4.89
C THR A 175 21.16 -8.18 -4.98
#